data_AF-A0A1I3JC85-F1
#
_entry.id   AF-A0A1I3JC85-F1
#
_cell.length_a   1.000
_cell.length_b   1.000
_cell.length_c   1.000
_cell.angle_alpha   90.00
_cell.angle_beta   90.00
_cell.angle_gamma   90.00
#
_symmetry.space_group_name_H-M   'P 1'
#
loop_
_entity.id
_entity.type
_entity.pdbx_description
1 polymer ?
#
loop_
_entity_poly.entity_id
_entity_poly.type
_entity_poly.pdbx_seq_one_letter_code
_entity_poly.pdbx_strand_id
1 'polypeptide(L)'
;MKKGILQISLRKIQEAFGRQRTSSEDDSSKSTTQAISSSVAANTELLSLEVVLPTTSVSRVNQLRTEIAQGAAFLFTFETGNATIPRGMICSNHIDTDDDVEYVTLAKGDPKALSDGITGGYSMRLPDQIEAAASGHHVIVHIIARASGSDQSRFAIAYSTNEVGNSGWHWFNAESEWSVYTMEYDVNVMKEGRGDFIGILPDSERNPGTDFCYFSITITKRIEIQNVLQQKNIVRRTIIVSSNCQTGGITAALQEIFWKDKVLAVPHPNFTNDQLLEHLSEADIWISSDRFDIAQKCLTTNPKLAIYKIPSLHFPAFHPDLIYANKISTNEVIRTPHDYHSAICVWGYKNNLEIVDIAALFTSEVYYKLGYFSKWKSSVDYLLQLFKSCNLDANLFLPFIIRQGLFMYSINHPKVYVLVRLAKMIAMQAGINQSILEKDINIRDGLTDIVWPVYPEIADFYALPGGSYDWKFYGNIIISGVNNYIEYSFNNFQSQRVESYDIKFRGRDESVYDHVLGPIAGVKK
;
A
#
# COMPACT_ATOMS: atom_id res chain seq x y z
N MET A 1 -2.00 21.69 -9.54
CA MET A 1 -3.06 20.74 -9.11
C MET A 1 -2.66 19.73 -8.02
N LYS A 2 -1.42 19.68 -7.49
CA LYS A 2 -1.02 18.68 -6.45
C LYS A 2 -1.26 19.08 -4.97
N LYS A 3 -1.60 20.36 -4.67
CA LYS A 3 -1.77 20.84 -3.28
C LYS A 3 -3.15 20.51 -2.64
N GLY A 4 -4.19 20.26 -3.43
CA GLY A 4 -5.55 20.00 -2.91
C GLY A 4 -5.76 18.58 -2.33
N ILE A 5 -5.12 17.57 -2.92
CA ILE A 5 -5.29 16.16 -2.52
C ILE A 5 -4.71 15.93 -1.10
N LEU A 6 -3.55 16.52 -0.78
CA LEU A 6 -2.92 16.33 0.52
C LEU A 6 -3.76 16.92 1.68
N GLN A 7 -4.34 18.11 1.49
CA GLN A 7 -5.14 18.78 2.52
C GLN A 7 -6.46 18.06 2.82
N ILE A 8 -7.11 17.48 1.81
CA ILE A 8 -8.35 16.71 1.99
C ILE A 8 -8.06 15.35 2.61
N SER A 9 -6.99 14.66 2.20
CA SER A 9 -6.56 13.41 2.85
C SER A 9 -6.21 13.63 4.33
N LEU A 10 -5.50 14.72 4.66
CA LEU A 10 -5.20 15.09 6.05
C LEU A 10 -6.46 15.41 6.85
N ARG A 11 -7.40 16.19 6.31
CA ARG A 11 -8.67 16.52 6.98
C ARG A 11 -9.55 15.29 7.21
N LYS A 12 -9.63 14.37 6.25
CA LYS A 12 -10.41 13.12 6.37
C LYS A 12 -9.75 12.11 7.33
N ILE A 13 -8.42 12.07 7.39
CA ILE A 13 -7.69 11.30 8.42
C ILE A 13 -7.94 11.91 9.81
N GLN A 14 -7.91 13.24 9.94
CA GLN A 14 -8.25 13.92 11.19
C GLN A 14 -9.71 13.69 11.62
N GLU A 15 -10.66 13.65 10.69
CA GLU A 15 -12.06 13.31 10.96
C GLU A 15 -12.25 11.83 11.38
N ALA A 16 -11.39 10.92 10.89
CA ALA A 16 -11.42 9.49 11.24
C ALA A 16 -10.80 9.16 12.61
N PHE A 17 -9.81 9.95 13.06
CA PHE A 17 -9.05 9.68 14.30
C PHE A 17 -9.18 10.78 15.36
N GLY A 18 -9.90 11.86 15.08
CA GLY A 18 -10.05 13.00 15.97
C GLY A 18 -11.12 12.82 17.03
N ARG A 19 -10.82 12.09 18.11
CA ARG A 19 -11.30 12.38 19.49
C ARG A 19 -10.64 11.44 20.51
N GLN A 20 -9.49 11.87 21.01
CA GLN A 20 -9.10 11.68 22.41
C GLN A 20 -8.19 12.85 22.79
N ARG A 21 -8.78 13.89 23.36
CA ARG A 21 -8.05 14.79 24.26
C ARG A 21 -8.75 14.70 25.61
N THR A 22 -8.01 14.16 26.55
CA THR A 22 -8.26 14.20 27.98
C THR A 22 -8.37 15.65 28.43
N SER A 23 -9.37 15.91 29.26
CA SER A 23 -9.69 17.17 29.92
C SER A 23 -8.80 17.39 31.16
N SER A 24 -8.05 18.48 31.16
CA SER A 24 -7.41 19.20 32.29
C SER A 24 -6.34 20.09 31.65
N GLU A 25 -6.24 21.41 31.76
CA GLU A 25 -6.55 22.37 32.82
C GLU A 25 -6.60 23.78 32.19
N ASP A 26 -7.50 24.61 32.73
CA ASP A 26 -7.39 26.03 33.10
C ASP A 26 -6.59 27.06 32.27
N ASP A 27 -7.39 27.96 31.69
CA ASP A 27 -7.62 29.34 32.15
C ASP A 27 -6.71 30.50 31.68
N SER A 28 -7.44 31.59 31.35
CA SER A 28 -7.09 33.01 31.32
C SER A 28 -6.58 33.72 30.04
N SER A 29 -7.21 34.89 29.84
CA SER A 29 -6.93 36.05 28.96
C SER A 29 -7.46 35.96 27.51
N LYS A 30 -8.66 36.48 27.22
CA LYS A 30 -9.14 37.88 27.04
C LYS A 30 -8.55 38.65 25.84
N SER A 31 -9.49 39.12 25.00
CA SER A 31 -9.45 40.31 24.13
C SER A 31 -8.66 40.13 22.82
N THR A 32 -9.13 40.49 21.61
CA THR A 32 -10.06 41.56 21.24
C THR A 32 -10.65 41.25 19.86
N THR A 33 -11.96 41.45 19.74
CA THR A 33 -12.73 41.47 18.50
C THR A 33 -12.38 42.71 17.68
N GLN A 34 -12.10 42.58 16.38
CA GLN A 34 -12.48 43.63 15.44
C GLN A 34 -12.78 43.05 14.06
N ALA A 35 -14.07 43.05 13.74
CA ALA A 35 -14.61 42.83 12.42
C ALA A 35 -14.46 44.12 11.60
N ILE A 36 -14.04 44.00 10.35
CA ILE A 36 -14.37 44.95 9.29
C ILE A 36 -14.90 44.15 8.11
N SER A 37 -16.15 44.46 7.77
CA SER A 37 -16.89 43.99 6.62
C SER A 37 -16.77 44.97 5.44
N SER A 38 -17.32 44.54 4.30
CA SER A 38 -17.49 45.21 2.98
C SER A 38 -16.29 45.03 2.03
N SER A 39 -16.36 44.17 1.00
CA SER A 39 -17.22 44.10 -0.19
C SER A 39 -16.89 45.15 -1.27
N VAL A 40 -16.40 44.69 -2.42
CA VAL A 40 -16.99 44.86 -3.78
C VAL A 40 -15.91 44.82 -4.89
N ALA A 41 -16.28 44.10 -5.95
CA ALA A 41 -15.86 44.18 -7.35
C ALA A 41 -14.53 43.52 -7.80
N ALA A 42 -14.75 42.54 -8.66
CA ALA A 42 -13.81 41.95 -9.59
C ALA A 42 -13.17 42.99 -10.51
N ASN A 43 -11.90 42.78 -10.83
CA ASN A 43 -11.38 43.01 -12.17
C ASN A 43 -10.28 41.99 -12.46
N THR A 44 -10.54 41.22 -13.51
CA THR A 44 -9.71 40.15 -14.04
C THR A 44 -8.81 40.76 -15.12
N GLU A 45 -7.52 40.90 -14.86
CA GLU A 45 -6.52 41.01 -15.92
C GLU A 45 -5.53 39.86 -15.76
N LEU A 46 -5.71 38.85 -16.63
CA LEU A 46 -4.77 37.75 -16.81
C LEU A 46 -3.53 38.29 -17.53
N LEU A 47 -2.45 38.49 -16.79
CA LEU A 47 -1.10 38.48 -17.34
C LEU A 47 -0.66 37.01 -17.46
N SER A 48 -0.52 36.55 -18.70
CA SER A 48 0.04 35.26 -19.07
C SER A 48 1.50 35.15 -18.62
N LEU A 49 1.73 34.62 -17.41
CA LEU A 49 3.01 34.05 -17.03
C LEU A 49 3.08 32.64 -17.62
N GLU A 50 3.74 32.52 -18.78
CA GLU A 50 4.33 31.25 -19.19
C GLU A 50 5.35 30.85 -18.14
N VAL A 51 4.95 29.96 -17.23
CA VAL A 51 5.89 29.25 -16.37
C VAL A 51 6.58 28.22 -17.25
N VAL A 52 7.72 28.61 -17.81
CA VAL A 52 8.73 27.68 -18.28
C VAL A 52 9.21 26.91 -17.05
N LEU A 53 8.69 25.70 -16.85
CA LEU A 53 9.23 24.78 -15.86
C LEU A 53 10.63 24.38 -16.33
N PRO A 54 11.69 24.62 -15.54
CA PRO A 54 12.99 24.06 -15.87
C PRO A 54 12.90 22.55 -15.67
N THR A 55 13.03 21.80 -16.76
CA THR A 55 13.37 20.38 -16.72
C THR A 55 14.84 20.26 -16.32
N THR A 56 15.15 20.40 -15.04
CA THR A 56 16.47 20.03 -14.52
C THR A 56 16.57 18.51 -14.58
N SER A 57 17.40 18.00 -15.49
CA SER A 57 17.84 16.60 -15.50
C SER A 57 18.43 16.29 -14.13
N VAL A 58 17.86 15.32 -13.41
CA VAL A 58 18.44 14.83 -12.15
C VAL A 58 19.80 14.21 -12.47
N SER A 59 20.87 14.76 -11.90
CA SER A 59 22.23 14.20 -11.96
C SER A 59 22.25 12.68 -11.82
N ARG A 60 23.08 12.01 -12.63
CA ARG A 60 23.28 10.56 -12.56
C ARG A 60 23.68 10.11 -11.14
N VAL A 61 24.51 10.89 -10.45
CA VAL A 61 24.95 10.57 -9.09
C VAL A 61 23.79 10.65 -8.10
N ASN A 62 22.90 11.63 -8.25
CA ASN A 62 21.70 11.73 -7.40
C ASN A 62 20.71 10.58 -7.63
N GLN A 63 20.62 10.05 -8.86
CA GLN A 63 19.85 8.84 -9.14
C GLN A 63 20.45 7.62 -8.43
N LEU A 64 21.77 7.41 -8.57
CA LEU A 64 22.47 6.29 -7.93
C LEU A 64 22.42 6.38 -6.40
N ARG A 65 22.55 7.59 -5.84
CA ARG A 65 22.38 7.82 -4.40
C ARG A 65 21.00 7.40 -3.92
N THR A 66 19.96 7.75 -4.66
CA THR A 66 18.57 7.36 -4.33
C THR A 66 18.41 5.85 -4.37
N GLU A 67 19.02 5.18 -5.36
CA GLU A 67 19.03 3.73 -5.52
C GLU A 67 19.68 3.04 -4.31
N ILE A 68 20.89 3.45 -3.91
CA ILE A 68 21.59 2.80 -2.78
C ILE A 68 21.04 3.18 -1.41
N ALA A 69 20.29 4.29 -1.29
CA ALA A 69 19.68 4.74 -0.04
C ALA A 69 18.36 4.00 0.26
N GLN A 70 17.73 3.38 -0.74
CA GLN A 70 16.47 2.68 -0.56
C GLN A 70 16.65 1.42 0.29
N GLY A 71 16.18 1.47 1.55
CA GLY A 71 16.28 0.33 2.48
C GLY A 71 17.63 0.20 3.19
N ALA A 72 18.54 1.16 3.01
CA ALA A 72 19.82 1.19 3.72
C ALA A 72 19.62 1.44 5.22
N ALA A 73 20.29 0.66 6.05
CA ALA A 73 20.40 0.89 7.49
C ALA A 73 21.38 2.03 7.80
N PHE A 74 22.34 2.28 6.92
CA PHE A 74 23.31 3.36 7.04
C PHE A 74 23.63 3.93 5.66
N LEU A 75 23.76 5.25 5.57
CA LEU A 75 24.22 5.97 4.38
C LEU A 75 25.32 6.94 4.82
N PHE A 76 26.41 6.96 4.10
CA PHE A 76 27.57 7.79 4.37
C PHE A 76 27.94 8.61 3.13
N THR A 77 28.24 9.88 3.39
CA THR A 77 28.82 10.82 2.42
C THR A 77 30.31 10.96 2.75
N PHE A 78 31.16 10.93 1.73
CA PHE A 78 32.60 11.08 1.95
C PHE A 78 32.96 12.53 2.26
N GLU A 79 33.12 12.81 3.56
CA GLU A 79 33.56 14.12 4.09
C GLU A 79 34.94 14.01 4.77
N THR A 80 35.70 15.11 4.80
CA THR A 80 37.00 15.15 5.48
C THR A 80 36.89 15.00 6.99
N GLY A 81 37.64 14.05 7.55
CA GLY A 81 37.88 13.94 9.01
C GLY A 81 37.23 12.74 9.70
N ASN A 82 36.32 12.02 9.04
CA ASN A 82 35.61 10.87 9.60
C ASN A 82 36.28 9.51 9.31
N ALA A 83 37.51 9.51 8.80
CA ALA A 83 38.24 8.30 8.42
C ALA A 83 39.71 8.34 8.82
N THR A 84 40.29 7.16 9.04
CA THR A 84 41.72 6.96 9.23
C THR A 84 42.38 6.71 7.87
N ILE A 85 43.43 7.48 7.56
CA ILE A 85 44.17 7.38 6.30
C ILE A 85 45.60 6.85 6.59
N PRO A 86 45.98 5.70 6.05
CA PRO A 86 47.32 5.11 6.21
C PRO A 86 48.43 6.00 5.62
N ARG A 87 49.63 5.89 6.22
CA ARG A 87 50.80 6.64 5.76
C ARG A 87 51.18 6.23 4.33
N GLY A 88 51.23 7.22 3.42
CA GLY A 88 51.63 7.01 2.02
C GLY A 88 50.46 6.92 1.04
N MET A 89 49.24 6.72 1.55
CA MET A 89 47.99 6.83 0.79
C MET A 89 47.67 8.30 0.50
N ILE A 90 47.15 8.57 -0.68
CA ILE A 90 46.61 9.89 -1.05
C ILE A 90 45.10 9.87 -0.85
N CYS A 91 44.59 10.91 -0.19
CA CYS A 91 43.16 11.23 -0.12
C CYS A 91 43.02 12.73 -0.42
N SER A 92 42.38 13.05 -1.54
CA SER A 92 42.11 14.41 -1.98
C SER A 92 40.61 14.63 -2.04
N ASN A 93 40.14 15.82 -1.66
CA ASN A 93 38.71 16.14 -1.64
C ASN A 93 38.38 17.08 -2.77
N HIS A 94 37.22 16.87 -3.37
CA HIS A 94 36.76 17.58 -4.54
C HIS A 94 35.27 17.87 -4.40
N ILE A 95 34.84 18.95 -5.05
CA ILE A 95 33.43 19.30 -5.22
C ILE A 95 33.20 19.29 -6.73
N ASP A 96 32.30 18.42 -7.19
CA ASP A 96 31.89 18.41 -8.58
C ASP A 96 31.01 19.65 -8.84
N THR A 97 31.50 20.61 -9.61
CA THR A 97 30.85 21.91 -9.81
C THR A 97 29.55 21.82 -10.61
N ASP A 98 29.35 20.72 -11.35
CA ASP A 98 28.15 20.51 -12.17
C ASP A 98 26.98 19.94 -11.36
N ASP A 99 27.28 19.17 -10.30
CA ASP A 99 26.29 18.41 -9.53
C ASP A 99 26.24 18.75 -8.02
N ASP A 100 27.12 19.63 -7.54
CA ASP A 100 27.29 19.98 -6.11
C ASP A 100 27.52 18.75 -5.22
N VAL A 101 28.21 17.74 -5.78
CA VAL A 101 28.53 16.48 -5.10
C VAL A 101 29.97 16.55 -4.57
N GLU A 102 30.11 16.39 -3.27
CA GLU A 102 31.41 16.18 -2.63
C GLU A 102 31.88 14.74 -2.86
N TYR A 103 33.14 14.58 -3.25
CA TYR A 103 33.77 13.27 -3.43
C TYR A 103 35.24 13.29 -3.01
N VAL A 104 35.76 12.11 -2.71
CA VAL A 104 37.17 11.90 -2.37
C VAL A 104 37.86 11.05 -3.42
N THR A 105 39.07 11.44 -3.80
CA THR A 105 39.95 10.64 -4.66
C THR A 105 40.95 9.91 -3.77
N LEU A 106 40.93 8.58 -3.81
CA LEU A 106 41.90 7.73 -3.12
C LEU A 106 42.90 7.13 -4.10
N ALA A 107 44.20 7.20 -3.77
CA ALA A 107 45.27 6.63 -4.58
C ALA A 107 46.43 6.11 -3.72
N LYS A 108 47.34 5.34 -4.36
CA LYS A 108 48.55 4.77 -3.73
C LYS A 108 48.26 3.89 -2.52
N GLY A 109 47.38 2.91 -2.67
CA GLY A 109 47.17 1.92 -1.62
C GLY A 109 48.40 1.06 -1.40
N ASP A 110 48.62 0.62 -0.15
CA ASP A 110 49.65 -0.38 0.15
C ASP A 110 49.12 -1.78 -0.24
N PRO A 111 49.75 -2.49 -1.20
CA PRO A 111 49.29 -3.82 -1.59
C PRO A 111 49.41 -4.86 -0.45
N LYS A 112 50.09 -4.52 0.66
CA LYS A 112 50.21 -5.34 1.87
C LYS A 112 49.25 -4.92 2.98
N ALA A 113 48.35 -3.96 2.73
CA ALA A 113 47.37 -3.52 3.69
C ALA A 113 46.48 -4.68 4.18
N LEU A 114 46.31 -4.78 5.50
CA LEU A 114 45.44 -5.77 6.11
C LEU A 114 43.98 -5.30 6.09
N SER A 115 43.03 -6.23 5.97
CA SER A 115 41.59 -5.97 5.95
C SER A 115 40.92 -6.09 7.33
N ASP A 116 41.68 -6.33 8.39
CA ASP A 116 41.19 -6.50 9.76
C ASP A 116 41.45 -5.27 10.64
N GLY A 117 40.77 -5.24 11.78
CA GLY A 117 40.81 -4.12 12.72
C GLY A 117 40.44 -2.79 12.09
N ILE A 118 41.17 -1.73 12.47
CA ILE A 118 41.27 -0.50 11.68
C ILE A 118 42.02 -0.87 10.41
N THR A 119 41.27 -1.05 9.33
CA THR A 119 41.80 -1.57 8.05
C THR A 119 43.02 -0.75 7.58
N GLY A 120 43.98 -1.43 6.96
CA GLY A 120 45.21 -0.83 6.43
C GLY A 120 45.01 0.02 5.17
N GLY A 121 43.76 0.25 4.76
CA GLY A 121 43.35 1.19 3.71
C GLY A 121 42.66 2.42 4.31
N TYR A 122 41.90 3.15 3.50
CA TYR A 122 41.01 4.21 3.99
C TYR A 122 39.95 3.58 4.89
N SER A 123 39.99 3.89 6.20
CA SER A 123 39.23 3.15 7.21
C SER A 123 38.19 4.04 7.89
N MET A 124 36.93 3.64 7.79
CA MET A 124 35.79 4.38 8.36
C MET A 124 35.18 3.56 9.48
N ARG A 125 35.12 4.12 10.69
CA ARG A 125 34.42 3.47 11.82
C ARG A 125 32.93 3.60 11.62
N LEU A 126 32.21 2.49 11.73
CA LEU A 126 30.76 2.48 11.75
C LEU A 126 30.23 2.93 13.12
N PRO A 127 29.08 3.63 13.18
CA PRO A 127 28.43 3.93 14.45
C PRO A 127 28.11 2.64 15.21
N ASP A 128 28.25 2.67 16.54
CA ASP A 128 27.99 1.49 17.41
C ASP A 128 26.59 0.88 17.20
N GLN A 129 25.60 1.70 16.79
CA GLN A 129 24.25 1.23 16.44
C GLN A 129 24.23 0.35 15.18
N ILE A 130 25.08 0.66 14.21
CA ILE A 130 25.18 -0.10 12.96
C ILE A 130 25.94 -1.41 13.21
N GLU A 131 27.02 -1.36 13.99
CA GLU A 131 27.73 -2.57 14.48
C GLU A 131 26.76 -3.51 15.21
N ALA A 132 26.00 -2.99 16.18
CA ALA A 132 25.03 -3.79 16.92
C ALA A 132 23.92 -4.36 16.02
N ALA A 133 23.48 -3.60 15.01
CA ALA A 133 22.49 -4.07 14.06
C ALA A 133 23.05 -5.14 13.10
N ALA A 134 24.31 -4.99 12.68
CA ALA A 134 24.99 -5.89 11.76
C ALA A 134 25.37 -7.23 12.40
N SER A 135 25.70 -7.22 13.70
CA SER A 135 26.06 -8.41 14.47
C SER A 135 25.11 -9.60 14.23
N GLY A 136 25.64 -10.71 13.72
CA GLY A 136 24.90 -11.94 13.44
C GLY A 136 24.05 -11.93 12.16
N HIS A 137 24.11 -10.85 11.38
CA HIS A 137 23.30 -10.65 10.19
C HIS A 137 24.14 -10.56 8.92
N HIS A 138 23.46 -10.69 7.77
CA HIS A 138 24.08 -10.53 6.47
C HIS A 138 24.06 -9.05 6.10
N VAL A 139 25.20 -8.48 5.71
CA VAL A 139 25.32 -7.08 5.30
C VAL A 139 25.66 -6.98 3.82
N ILE A 140 25.07 -5.99 3.16
CA ILE A 140 25.36 -5.61 1.78
C ILE A 140 25.88 -4.17 1.83
N VAL A 141 27.09 -3.95 1.30
CA VAL A 141 27.70 -2.62 1.22
C VAL A 141 27.70 -2.18 -0.23
N HIS A 142 27.05 -1.06 -0.52
CA HIS A 142 27.07 -0.42 -1.83
C HIS A 142 27.98 0.80 -1.78
N ILE A 143 28.85 0.98 -2.77
CA ILE A 143 29.68 2.18 -2.92
C ILE A 143 29.51 2.77 -4.32
N ILE A 144 29.41 4.09 -4.40
CA ILE A 144 29.40 4.81 -5.68
C ILE A 144 30.82 5.29 -5.97
N ALA A 145 31.38 4.82 -7.08
CA ALA A 145 32.75 5.11 -7.47
C ALA A 145 32.91 5.33 -8.99
N ARG A 146 33.99 6.02 -9.39
CA ARG A 146 34.49 6.10 -10.77
C ARG A 146 36.02 6.17 -10.81
N ALA A 147 36.61 5.87 -11.96
CA ALA A 147 38.03 6.09 -12.21
C ALA A 147 38.35 7.59 -12.21
N SER A 148 39.43 7.97 -11.50
CA SER A 148 39.88 9.36 -11.46
C SER A 148 40.98 9.57 -12.49
N GLY A 149 40.80 10.50 -13.44
CA GLY A 149 41.83 10.91 -14.41
C GLY A 149 42.28 9.83 -15.40
N SER A 150 41.59 8.69 -15.49
CA SER A 150 41.84 7.58 -16.42
C SER A 150 40.52 6.91 -16.82
N ASP A 151 40.55 6.07 -17.86
CA ASP A 151 39.36 5.32 -18.29
C ASP A 151 38.97 4.23 -17.27
N GLN A 152 39.96 3.70 -16.55
CA GLN A 152 39.77 2.66 -15.54
C GLN A 152 40.68 2.86 -14.33
N SER A 153 40.20 2.43 -13.18
CA SER A 153 40.99 2.28 -11.96
C SER A 153 40.54 1.02 -11.21
N ARG A 154 41.27 0.65 -10.16
CA ARG A 154 40.96 -0.54 -9.37
C ARG A 154 40.99 -0.21 -7.88
N PHE A 155 40.06 -0.77 -7.13
CA PHE A 155 39.98 -0.60 -5.68
C PHE A 155 39.39 -1.85 -5.02
N ALA A 156 39.55 -1.98 -3.71
CA ALA A 156 38.91 -3.02 -2.92
C ALA A 156 38.14 -2.45 -1.75
N ILE A 157 37.14 -3.20 -1.29
CA ILE A 157 36.35 -2.90 -0.09
C ILE A 157 36.50 -4.06 0.90
N ALA A 158 36.52 -3.74 2.20
CA ALA A 158 36.44 -4.74 3.26
C ALA A 158 35.50 -4.27 4.38
N TYR A 159 34.81 -5.23 5.00
CA TYR A 159 34.11 -5.06 6.27
C TYR A 159 34.94 -5.75 7.36
N SER A 160 35.28 -5.01 8.42
CA SER A 160 36.05 -5.51 9.56
C SER A 160 35.23 -5.34 10.84
N THR A 161 35.12 -6.38 11.65
CA THR A 161 34.39 -6.30 12.93
C THR A 161 35.27 -5.87 14.11
N ASN A 162 36.57 -5.64 13.86
CA ASN A 162 37.61 -5.38 14.86
C ASN A 162 37.67 -6.37 16.06
N GLU A 163 36.99 -7.51 15.93
CA GLU A 163 36.81 -8.45 17.03
C GLU A 163 36.66 -9.90 16.54
N VAL A 164 35.62 -10.17 15.75
CA VAL A 164 35.13 -11.55 15.48
C VAL A 164 35.31 -12.00 14.03
N GLY A 165 35.88 -11.17 13.16
CA GLY A 165 36.13 -11.49 11.75
C GLY A 165 36.26 -10.27 10.85
N ASN A 166 36.60 -10.53 9.58
CA ASN A 166 36.56 -9.57 8.49
C ASN A 166 36.21 -10.29 7.18
N SER A 167 35.78 -9.53 6.17
CA SER A 167 35.41 -10.06 4.85
C SER A 167 36.60 -10.42 3.96
N GLY A 168 37.80 -9.92 4.28
CA GLY A 168 38.88 -9.81 3.31
C GLY A 168 38.64 -8.65 2.32
N TRP A 169 39.65 -8.37 1.49
CA TRP A 169 39.56 -7.37 0.42
C TRP A 169 38.79 -7.92 -0.80
N HIS A 170 37.68 -7.29 -1.14
CA HIS A 170 36.91 -7.56 -2.36
C HIS A 170 37.26 -6.53 -3.43
N TRP A 171 37.92 -6.96 -4.51
CA TRP A 171 38.42 -6.08 -5.56
C TRP A 171 37.39 -5.81 -6.67
N PHE A 172 37.32 -4.56 -7.11
CA PHE A 172 36.47 -4.04 -8.17
C PHE A 172 37.28 -3.19 -9.16
N ASN A 173 36.84 -3.18 -10.42
CA ASN A 173 37.36 -2.27 -11.45
C ASN A 173 36.36 -1.12 -11.63
N ALA A 174 36.81 0.11 -11.39
CA ALA A 174 36.01 1.30 -11.63
C ALA A 174 36.21 1.79 -13.07
N GLU A 175 35.13 2.16 -13.74
CA GLU A 175 35.14 2.80 -15.07
C GLU A 175 35.08 4.32 -14.92
N SER A 176 35.24 5.08 -16.00
CA SER A 176 35.21 6.56 -15.99
C SER A 176 33.87 7.18 -15.55
N GLU A 177 32.78 6.42 -15.60
CA GLU A 177 31.43 6.86 -15.21
C GLU A 177 31.05 6.41 -13.80
N TRP A 178 30.32 7.26 -13.07
CA TRP A 178 29.79 6.94 -11.74
C TRP A 178 28.91 5.70 -11.77
N SER A 179 29.29 4.68 -10.98
CA SER A 179 28.63 3.38 -10.92
C SER A 179 28.58 2.84 -9.49
N VAL A 180 27.63 1.93 -9.23
CA VAL A 180 27.48 1.25 -7.93
C VAL A 180 28.26 -0.06 -7.93
N TYR A 181 29.06 -0.27 -6.89
CA TYR A 181 29.78 -1.50 -6.63
C TYR A 181 29.31 -2.10 -5.31
N THR A 182 29.12 -3.42 -5.28
CA THR A 182 28.44 -4.11 -4.17
C THR A 182 29.33 -5.21 -3.61
N MET A 183 29.51 -5.23 -2.29
CA MET A 183 30.06 -6.38 -1.56
C MET A 183 29.05 -6.91 -0.53
N GLU A 184 29.14 -8.20 -0.26
CA GLU A 184 28.28 -8.88 0.71
C GLU A 184 29.14 -9.55 1.78
N TYR A 185 28.67 -9.57 3.02
CA TYR A 185 29.39 -10.20 4.13
C TYR A 185 28.44 -10.72 5.22
N ASP A 186 28.65 -11.97 5.67
CA ASP A 186 27.98 -12.51 6.85
C ASP A 186 28.74 -12.07 8.10
N VAL A 187 28.19 -11.13 8.86
CA VAL A 187 28.83 -10.59 10.07
C VAL A 187 28.63 -11.59 11.22
N ASN A 188 29.75 -12.01 11.80
CA ASN A 188 29.72 -12.87 12.99
C ASN A 188 29.06 -12.15 14.17
N VAL A 189 28.51 -12.92 15.11
CA VAL A 189 27.90 -12.34 16.32
C VAL A 189 28.98 -11.64 17.14
N MET A 190 28.77 -10.35 17.39
CA MET A 190 29.61 -9.48 18.22
C MET A 190 29.73 -10.02 19.64
N LYS A 191 30.90 -9.86 20.28
CA LYS A 191 31.14 -10.28 21.67
C LYS A 191 31.16 -9.09 22.62
N GLU A 192 32.04 -8.12 22.39
CA GLU A 192 32.25 -6.96 23.27
C GLU A 192 31.94 -5.62 22.59
N GLY A 193 31.81 -5.60 21.26
CA GLY A 193 31.51 -4.38 20.50
C GLY A 193 32.69 -3.42 20.44
N ARG A 194 33.73 -3.81 19.70
CA ARG A 194 35.00 -3.06 19.61
C ARG A 194 35.05 -2.10 18.42
N GLY A 195 33.93 -1.87 17.75
CA GLY A 195 33.78 -0.98 16.61
C GLY A 195 34.01 -1.71 15.29
N ASP A 196 33.01 -1.70 14.42
CA ASP A 196 33.15 -2.19 13.05
C ASP A 196 33.74 -1.10 12.12
N PHE A 197 34.42 -1.51 11.05
CA PHE A 197 35.05 -0.64 10.07
C PHE A 197 34.72 -1.05 8.63
N ILE A 198 34.52 -0.05 7.77
CA ILE A 198 34.59 -0.20 6.31
C ILE A 198 35.97 0.28 5.84
N GLY A 199 36.70 -0.61 5.17
CA GLY A 199 37.97 -0.31 4.52
C GLY A 199 37.80 -0.11 3.02
N ILE A 200 38.52 0.84 2.46
CA ILE A 200 38.69 1.02 1.00
C ILE A 200 40.18 1.04 0.67
N LEU A 201 40.61 0.20 -0.27
CA LEU A 201 42.00 0.10 -0.72
C LEU A 201 42.08 0.37 -2.23
N PRO A 202 42.50 1.56 -2.69
CA PRO A 202 42.82 1.81 -4.09
C PRO A 202 44.07 1.01 -4.48
N ASP A 203 44.24 0.77 -5.77
CA ASP A 203 45.44 0.10 -6.26
C ASP A 203 46.73 0.92 -6.01
N SER A 204 47.85 0.23 -6.08
CA SER A 204 49.21 0.73 -5.92
C SER A 204 49.86 1.18 -7.23
N GLU A 205 49.24 0.88 -8.38
CA GLU A 205 49.76 1.21 -9.72
C GLU A 205 49.74 2.74 -10.01
N ARG A 206 50.40 3.16 -11.11
CA ARG A 206 50.51 4.57 -11.56
C ARG A 206 49.17 5.21 -11.97
N ASN A 207 48.04 4.67 -11.55
CA ASN A 207 46.72 5.22 -11.83
C ASN A 207 46.45 6.45 -10.96
N PRO A 208 45.67 7.42 -11.45
CA PRO A 208 45.50 8.70 -10.78
C PRO A 208 44.62 8.58 -9.52
N GLY A 209 43.87 7.49 -9.39
CA GLY A 209 43.10 7.14 -8.21
C GLY A 209 41.69 6.67 -8.56
N THR A 210 40.86 6.49 -7.55
CA THR A 210 39.42 6.22 -7.68
C THR A 210 38.67 7.28 -6.89
N ASP A 211 37.65 7.87 -7.52
CA ASP A 211 36.75 8.82 -6.88
C ASP A 211 35.60 8.08 -6.18
N PHE A 212 35.22 8.54 -4.99
CA PHE A 212 34.14 7.97 -4.18
C PHE A 212 33.27 9.09 -3.59
N CYS A 213 31.94 8.96 -3.71
CA CYS A 213 31.01 10.00 -3.23
C CYS A 213 30.01 9.52 -2.16
N TYR A 214 29.55 8.27 -2.23
CA TYR A 214 28.64 7.70 -1.22
C TYR A 214 28.90 6.22 -0.98
N PHE A 215 28.59 5.74 0.22
CA PHE A 215 28.34 4.33 0.44
C PHE A 215 27.13 4.10 1.34
N SER A 216 26.48 2.94 1.22
CA SER A 216 25.40 2.52 2.09
C SER A 216 25.61 1.09 2.60
N ILE A 217 24.99 0.78 3.74
CA ILE A 217 24.95 -0.56 4.32
C ILE A 217 23.50 -0.97 4.48
N THR A 218 23.14 -2.11 3.89
CA THR A 218 21.86 -2.78 4.10
C THR A 218 22.09 -4.00 4.98
N ILE A 219 21.33 -4.10 6.06
CA ILE A 219 21.43 -5.21 7.01
C ILE A 219 20.24 -6.13 6.79
N THR A 220 20.50 -7.29 6.21
CA THR A 220 19.51 -8.34 5.99
C THR A 220 19.48 -9.24 7.20
N LYS A 221 18.34 -9.26 7.91
CA LYS A 221 18.16 -10.20 9.02
C LYS A 221 18.31 -11.62 8.51
N ARG A 222 19.42 -12.27 8.88
CA ARG A 222 19.60 -13.71 8.74
C ARG A 222 18.47 -14.38 9.52
N ILE A 223 17.57 -15.05 8.81
CA ILE A 223 16.65 -16.00 9.44
C ILE A 223 17.57 -17.09 10.03
N GLU A 224 17.72 -17.11 11.35
CA GLU A 224 18.63 -18.03 12.04
C GLU A 224 18.42 -19.47 11.58
N ILE A 225 19.46 -20.03 10.98
CA ILE A 225 19.59 -21.44 10.59
C ILE A 225 19.94 -22.27 11.85
N GLN A 226 19.19 -22.11 12.94
CA GLN A 226 19.25 -23.07 14.06
C GLN A 226 18.25 -24.22 13.91
N ASN A 227 17.39 -24.20 12.89
CA ASN A 227 16.41 -25.26 12.65
C ASN A 227 16.83 -26.33 11.63
N VAL A 228 18.04 -26.32 11.06
CA VAL A 228 18.44 -27.33 10.07
C VAL A 228 18.72 -28.71 10.69
N LEU A 229 19.04 -28.78 11.99
CA LEU A 229 19.13 -30.07 12.70
C LEU A 229 17.82 -30.48 13.42
N GLN A 230 16.76 -29.66 13.32
CA GLN A 230 15.37 -30.05 13.58
C GLN A 230 14.56 -30.25 12.27
N GLN A 231 15.22 -30.41 11.12
CA GLN A 231 14.58 -30.85 9.86
C GLN A 231 14.27 -32.35 9.85
N LYS A 232 13.58 -32.83 10.89
CA LYS A 232 12.80 -34.06 10.81
C LYS A 232 11.33 -33.67 11.01
N ASN A 233 10.62 -33.60 9.89
CA ASN A 233 9.19 -33.28 9.69
C ASN A 233 8.78 -31.80 9.75
N ILE A 234 9.04 -31.03 8.67
CA ILE A 234 8.24 -29.83 8.40
C ILE A 234 6.86 -30.31 7.89
N VAL A 235 5.89 -30.38 8.79
CA VAL A 235 4.49 -30.57 8.42
C VAL A 235 4.02 -29.28 7.75
N ARG A 236 3.68 -29.36 6.46
CA ARG A 236 3.08 -28.26 5.70
C ARG A 236 1.68 -28.00 6.24
N ARG A 237 1.42 -26.81 6.76
CA ARG A 237 0.08 -26.49 7.30
C ARG A 237 -0.92 -26.30 6.18
N THR A 238 -2.17 -26.64 6.43
CA THR A 238 -3.30 -26.34 5.56
C THR A 238 -4.07 -25.15 6.13
N ILE A 239 -4.16 -24.09 5.33
CA ILE A 239 -4.86 -22.84 5.66
C ILE A 239 -6.08 -22.73 4.75
N ILE A 240 -7.26 -22.70 5.33
CA ILE A 240 -8.52 -22.49 4.62
C ILE A 240 -8.93 -21.03 4.74
N VAL A 241 -9.22 -20.39 3.61
CA VAL A 241 -9.76 -19.03 3.56
C VAL A 241 -11.17 -19.10 3.00
N SER A 242 -12.16 -18.63 3.77
CA SER A 242 -13.55 -18.59 3.34
C SER A 242 -14.16 -17.21 3.55
N SER A 243 -14.56 -16.56 2.47
CA SER A 243 -15.24 -15.26 2.51
C SER A 243 -16.20 -15.16 1.31
N ASN A 244 -16.56 -13.95 0.90
CA ASN A 244 -17.31 -13.68 -0.31
C ASN A 244 -16.38 -13.66 -1.54
N CYS A 245 -16.69 -12.84 -2.55
CA CYS A 245 -15.86 -12.59 -3.73
C CYS A 245 -14.40 -12.23 -3.38
N GLN A 246 -14.13 -11.64 -2.21
CA GLN A 246 -12.80 -11.25 -1.74
C GLN A 246 -11.86 -12.43 -1.44
N THR A 247 -12.42 -13.66 -1.28
CA THR A 247 -11.67 -14.87 -0.92
C THR A 247 -10.44 -15.06 -1.81
N GLY A 248 -10.59 -15.00 -3.13
CA GLY A 248 -9.50 -15.29 -4.06
C GLY A 248 -8.28 -14.38 -3.88
N GLY A 249 -8.49 -13.06 -3.74
CA GLY A 249 -7.40 -12.11 -3.54
C GLY A 249 -6.73 -12.27 -2.18
N ILE A 250 -7.50 -12.58 -1.12
CA ILE A 250 -6.95 -12.83 0.22
C ILE A 250 -6.14 -14.13 0.22
N THR A 251 -6.66 -15.22 -0.36
CA THR A 251 -5.97 -16.50 -0.51
C THR A 251 -4.65 -16.34 -1.26
N ALA A 252 -4.66 -15.65 -2.40
CA ALA A 252 -3.45 -15.43 -3.20
C ALA A 252 -2.39 -14.66 -2.41
N ALA A 253 -2.78 -13.58 -1.72
CA ALA A 253 -1.84 -12.80 -0.91
C ALA A 253 -1.29 -13.62 0.27
N LEU A 254 -2.14 -14.41 0.94
CA LEU A 254 -1.70 -15.30 2.02
C LEU A 254 -0.80 -16.42 1.51
N GLN A 255 -1.02 -16.93 0.30
CA GLN A 255 -0.14 -17.94 -0.30
C GLN A 255 1.26 -17.39 -0.56
N GLU A 256 1.39 -16.11 -0.93
CA GLU A 256 2.69 -15.41 -1.06
C GLU A 256 3.37 -15.14 0.28
N ILE A 257 2.60 -14.94 1.36
CA ILE A 257 3.13 -14.76 2.72
C ILE A 257 3.57 -16.11 3.29
N PHE A 258 2.70 -17.10 3.21
CA PHE A 258 2.85 -18.45 3.74
C PHE A 258 3.24 -19.43 2.62
N TRP A 259 4.30 -19.11 1.87
CA TRP A 259 4.72 -19.83 0.66
C TRP A 259 5.01 -21.33 0.87
N LYS A 260 5.36 -21.74 2.10
CA LYS A 260 5.55 -23.15 2.46
C LYS A 260 4.25 -23.87 2.78
N ASP A 261 3.22 -23.16 3.23
CA ASP A 261 1.93 -23.74 3.60
C ASP A 261 1.05 -23.97 2.35
N LYS A 262 -0.03 -24.72 2.52
CA LYS A 262 -1.07 -24.93 1.51
C LYS A 262 -2.25 -24.02 1.84
N VAL A 263 -2.44 -22.94 1.07
CA VAL A 263 -3.55 -22.01 1.27
C VAL A 263 -4.65 -22.29 0.24
N LEU A 264 -5.86 -22.58 0.70
CA LEU A 264 -7.00 -22.94 -0.15
C LEU A 264 -8.12 -21.90 -0.03
N ALA A 265 -8.69 -21.54 -1.18
CA ALA A 265 -9.88 -20.70 -1.26
C ALA A 265 -11.15 -21.56 -1.20
N VAL A 266 -12.03 -21.27 -0.26
CA VAL A 266 -13.35 -21.91 -0.10
C VAL A 266 -14.42 -20.79 0.01
N PRO A 267 -14.76 -20.11 -1.10
CA PRO A 267 -15.69 -18.97 -1.08
C PRO A 267 -17.12 -19.38 -0.69
N HIS A 268 -17.73 -18.68 0.28
CA HIS A 268 -19.06 -18.98 0.81
C HIS A 268 -20.16 -19.17 -0.24
N PRO A 269 -20.24 -18.38 -1.32
CA PRO A 269 -21.29 -18.56 -2.33
C PRO A 269 -21.23 -19.92 -3.06
N ASN A 270 -20.07 -20.60 -3.06
CA ASN A 270 -19.85 -21.80 -3.86
C ASN A 270 -19.85 -23.09 -3.03
N PHE A 271 -19.88 -22.99 -1.69
CA PHE A 271 -19.75 -24.13 -0.79
C PHE A 271 -20.84 -24.11 0.28
N THR A 272 -21.45 -25.27 0.55
CA THR A 272 -22.36 -25.47 1.69
C THR A 272 -21.60 -25.53 3.01
N ASN A 273 -22.31 -25.49 4.14
CA ASN A 273 -21.67 -25.65 5.45
C ASN A 273 -21.02 -27.04 5.62
N ASP A 274 -21.63 -28.09 5.08
CA ASP A 274 -21.07 -29.44 5.16
C ASP A 274 -19.80 -29.59 4.31
N GLN A 275 -19.77 -29.02 3.10
CA GLN A 275 -18.56 -29.01 2.28
C GLN A 275 -17.44 -28.18 2.92
N LEU A 276 -17.77 -27.07 3.58
CA LEU A 276 -16.78 -26.31 4.35
C LEU A 276 -16.25 -27.14 5.53
N LEU A 277 -17.11 -27.86 6.26
CA LEU A 277 -16.68 -28.74 7.35
C LEU A 277 -15.72 -29.83 6.90
N GLU A 278 -15.91 -30.40 5.72
CA GLU A 278 -14.99 -31.38 5.13
C GLU A 278 -13.59 -30.77 4.96
N HIS A 279 -13.49 -29.55 4.41
CA HIS A 279 -12.22 -28.84 4.28
C HIS A 279 -11.57 -28.49 5.63
N LEU A 280 -12.38 -28.21 6.66
CA LEU A 280 -11.89 -27.81 7.98
C LEU A 280 -11.45 -28.99 8.85
N SER A 281 -11.86 -30.21 8.52
CA SER A 281 -11.55 -31.42 9.30
C SER A 281 -10.03 -31.69 9.41
N GLU A 282 -9.26 -31.35 8.37
CA GLU A 282 -7.81 -31.53 8.30
C GLU A 282 -7.03 -30.19 8.26
N ALA A 283 -7.72 -29.06 8.42
CA ALA A 283 -7.09 -27.75 8.38
C ALA A 283 -6.36 -27.43 9.69
N ASP A 284 -5.24 -26.72 9.59
CA ASP A 284 -4.54 -26.16 10.76
C ASP A 284 -5.07 -24.77 11.10
N ILE A 285 -5.43 -24.00 10.07
CA ILE A 285 -5.89 -22.62 10.18
C ILE A 285 -7.13 -22.40 9.34
N TRP A 286 -8.13 -21.73 9.92
CA TRP A 286 -9.29 -21.23 9.23
C TRP A 286 -9.40 -19.71 9.34
N ILE A 287 -9.43 -19.04 8.21
CA ILE A 287 -9.56 -17.59 8.08
C ILE A 287 -10.92 -17.32 7.45
N SER A 288 -11.85 -16.71 8.19
CA SER A 288 -13.24 -16.53 7.71
C SER A 288 -13.81 -15.15 7.97
N SER A 289 -14.71 -14.68 7.10
CA SER A 289 -15.52 -13.48 7.37
C SER A 289 -16.89 -13.80 7.98
N ASP A 290 -17.39 -15.02 7.82
CA ASP A 290 -18.70 -15.44 8.34
C ASP A 290 -18.73 -16.93 8.74
N ARG A 291 -19.95 -17.46 8.94
CA ARG A 291 -20.23 -18.87 9.27
C ARG A 291 -19.58 -19.37 10.55
N PHE A 292 -19.37 -18.50 11.53
CA PHE A 292 -18.83 -18.90 12.83
C PHE A 292 -19.80 -19.74 13.68
N ASP A 293 -21.06 -19.87 13.26
CA ASP A 293 -22.03 -20.80 13.87
C ASP A 293 -21.57 -22.26 13.78
N ILE A 294 -20.82 -22.62 12.74
CA ILE A 294 -20.24 -23.97 12.62
C ILE A 294 -18.89 -24.13 13.35
N ALA A 295 -18.32 -23.06 13.90
CA ALA A 295 -17.01 -23.10 14.56
C ALA A 295 -16.96 -24.07 15.74
N GLN A 296 -18.04 -24.14 16.55
CA GLN A 296 -18.10 -25.06 17.68
C GLN A 296 -18.06 -26.53 17.24
N LYS A 297 -18.75 -26.85 16.14
CA LYS A 297 -18.74 -28.20 15.53
C LYS A 297 -17.33 -28.53 15.02
N CYS A 298 -16.67 -27.58 14.35
CA CYS A 298 -15.30 -27.72 13.88
C CYS A 298 -14.32 -27.99 15.03
N LEU A 299 -14.40 -27.22 16.12
CA LEU A 299 -13.48 -27.34 17.25
C LEU A 299 -13.69 -28.62 18.06
N THR A 300 -14.86 -29.25 17.96
CA THR A 300 -15.11 -30.56 18.57
C THR A 300 -14.39 -31.67 17.79
N THR A 301 -14.39 -31.61 16.46
CA THR A 301 -13.74 -32.61 15.59
C THR A 301 -12.26 -32.35 15.34
N ASN A 302 -11.86 -31.07 15.35
CA ASN A 302 -10.49 -30.61 15.15
C ASN A 302 -10.14 -29.53 16.22
N PRO A 303 -9.83 -29.94 17.46
CA PRO A 303 -9.58 -29.01 18.57
C PRO A 303 -8.31 -28.18 18.41
N LYS A 304 -7.46 -28.50 17.43
CA LYS A 304 -6.21 -27.76 17.14
C LYS A 304 -6.39 -26.65 16.11
N LEU A 305 -7.56 -26.55 15.47
CA LEU A 305 -7.84 -25.56 14.44
C LEU A 305 -7.73 -24.14 15.00
N ALA A 306 -6.80 -23.34 14.46
CA ALA A 306 -6.73 -21.92 14.75
C ALA A 306 -7.72 -21.16 13.87
N ILE A 307 -8.55 -20.31 14.47
CA ILE A 307 -9.59 -19.55 13.75
C ILE A 307 -9.27 -18.05 13.81
N TYR A 308 -9.14 -17.42 12.64
CA TYR A 308 -8.97 -15.98 12.50
C TYR A 308 -10.17 -15.36 11.79
N LYS A 309 -10.73 -14.32 12.40
CA LYS A 309 -11.84 -13.56 11.82
C LYS A 309 -11.30 -12.48 10.90
N ILE A 310 -11.93 -12.29 9.75
CA ILE A 310 -11.56 -11.26 8.79
C ILE A 310 -12.75 -10.37 8.42
N PRO A 311 -12.51 -9.07 8.17
CA PRO A 311 -13.54 -8.14 7.76
C PRO A 311 -13.97 -8.45 6.32
N SER A 312 -15.27 -8.63 6.10
CA SER A 312 -15.86 -8.55 4.75
C SER A 312 -15.95 -7.07 4.36
N LEU A 313 -15.03 -6.60 3.52
CA LEU A 313 -14.88 -5.18 3.25
C LEU A 313 -16.08 -4.64 2.45
N HIS A 314 -16.71 -3.59 2.96
CA HIS A 314 -17.81 -2.89 2.32
C HIS A 314 -17.66 -1.38 2.52
N PHE A 315 -17.65 -0.61 1.43
CA PHE A 315 -17.42 0.84 1.46
C PHE A 315 -18.28 1.55 0.39
N PRO A 316 -19.54 1.90 0.72
CA PRO A 316 -20.49 2.44 -0.25
C PRO A 316 -20.29 3.91 -0.59
N ALA A 317 -19.36 4.61 0.08
CA ALA A 317 -19.22 6.06 -0.09
C ALA A 317 -18.89 6.48 -1.53
N PHE A 318 -18.13 5.66 -2.28
CA PHE A 318 -17.82 5.93 -3.69
C PHE A 318 -18.96 5.59 -4.65
N HIS A 319 -19.83 4.64 -4.26
CA HIS A 319 -20.89 4.10 -5.12
C HIS A 319 -22.24 4.12 -4.38
N PRO A 320 -22.71 5.28 -3.92
CA PRO A 320 -23.89 5.38 -3.06
C PRO A 320 -25.20 5.11 -3.80
N ASP A 321 -25.23 5.06 -5.12
CA ASP A 321 -26.40 4.61 -5.90
C ASP A 321 -26.46 3.09 -6.09
N LEU A 322 -25.34 2.38 -5.89
CA LEU A 322 -25.27 0.94 -6.07
C LEU A 322 -26.03 0.24 -4.93
N ILE A 323 -26.97 -0.63 -5.31
CA ILE A 323 -27.79 -1.46 -4.43
C ILE A 323 -27.88 -2.90 -4.93
N TYR A 324 -28.38 -3.77 -4.05
CA TYR A 324 -29.00 -5.02 -4.44
C TYR A 324 -30.53 -4.84 -4.43
N ALA A 325 -31.23 -5.59 -5.26
CA ALA A 325 -32.69 -5.63 -5.29
C ALA A 325 -33.19 -7.08 -5.20
N ASN A 326 -34.37 -7.25 -4.60
CA ASN A 326 -35.01 -8.55 -4.46
C ASN A 326 -36.41 -8.53 -5.06
N LYS A 327 -36.89 -9.68 -5.51
CA LYS A 327 -38.30 -9.88 -5.79
C LYS A 327 -39.10 -9.81 -4.49
N ILE A 328 -40.25 -9.15 -4.49
CA ILE A 328 -41.11 -9.10 -3.29
C ILE A 328 -41.73 -10.48 -3.05
N SER A 329 -42.24 -11.08 -4.11
CA SER A 329 -42.97 -12.36 -4.15
C SER A 329 -42.15 -13.54 -3.63
N THR A 330 -40.89 -13.66 -4.05
CA THR A 330 -40.02 -14.80 -3.71
C THR A 330 -38.92 -14.45 -2.71
N ASN A 331 -38.68 -13.16 -2.46
CA ASN A 331 -37.51 -12.66 -1.73
C ASN A 331 -36.16 -13.03 -2.36
N GLU A 332 -36.14 -13.54 -3.60
CA GLU A 332 -34.91 -13.86 -4.33
C GLU A 332 -34.22 -12.59 -4.82
N VAL A 333 -32.90 -12.64 -4.96
CA VAL A 333 -32.13 -11.53 -5.53
C VAL A 333 -32.45 -11.42 -7.02
N ILE A 334 -32.75 -10.20 -7.48
CA ILE A 334 -32.90 -9.90 -8.90
C ILE A 334 -31.51 -9.83 -9.50
N ARG A 335 -31.23 -10.68 -10.49
CA ARG A 335 -29.91 -10.81 -11.10
C ARG A 335 -29.95 -10.28 -12.51
N THR A 336 -29.25 -9.20 -12.83
CA THR A 336 -28.79 -9.04 -14.21
C THR A 336 -27.63 -10.06 -14.42
N PRO A 337 -26.83 -10.05 -15.50
CA PRO A 337 -25.57 -10.80 -15.51
C PRO A 337 -24.66 -10.54 -14.28
N HIS A 338 -25.01 -9.58 -13.41
CA HIS A 338 -24.48 -9.34 -12.07
C HIS A 338 -25.61 -9.07 -11.04
N ASP A 339 -25.27 -8.99 -9.75
CA ASP A 339 -26.25 -8.77 -8.67
C ASP A 339 -26.51 -7.27 -8.35
N TYR A 340 -25.77 -6.35 -8.97
CA TYR A 340 -25.84 -4.90 -8.67
C TYR A 340 -26.86 -4.14 -9.52
N HIS A 341 -27.48 -3.12 -8.92
CA HIS A 341 -28.43 -2.21 -9.57
C HIS A 341 -28.21 -0.76 -9.13
N SER A 342 -28.59 0.19 -9.98
CA SER A 342 -28.74 1.60 -9.60
C SER A 342 -30.06 1.77 -8.86
N ALA A 343 -30.05 2.40 -7.69
CA ALA A 343 -31.26 2.69 -6.93
C ALA A 343 -32.17 3.68 -7.68
N ILE A 344 -31.59 4.69 -8.33
CA ILE A 344 -32.33 5.62 -9.18
C ILE A 344 -33.01 4.88 -10.34
N CYS A 345 -32.30 3.98 -11.02
CA CYS A 345 -32.88 3.22 -12.14
C CYS A 345 -33.99 2.27 -11.70
N VAL A 346 -33.77 1.55 -10.59
CA VAL A 346 -34.81 0.65 -10.03
C VAL A 346 -36.03 1.47 -9.64
N TRP A 347 -35.85 2.60 -8.94
CA TRP A 347 -36.97 3.47 -8.58
C TRP A 347 -37.72 3.99 -9.81
N GLY A 348 -37.02 4.40 -10.85
CA GLY A 348 -37.62 4.84 -12.12
C GLY A 348 -38.43 3.74 -12.81
N TYR A 349 -37.89 2.52 -12.88
CA TYR A 349 -38.59 1.35 -13.42
C TYR A 349 -39.88 1.04 -12.62
N LYS A 350 -39.79 1.08 -11.28
CA LYS A 350 -40.93 0.86 -10.39
C LYS A 350 -42.08 1.86 -10.62
N ASN A 351 -41.74 3.09 -11.02
CA ASN A 351 -42.70 4.17 -11.26
C ASN A 351 -43.06 4.35 -12.74
N ASN A 352 -42.67 3.40 -13.60
CA ASN A 352 -42.94 3.41 -15.05
C ASN A 352 -42.49 4.72 -15.73
N LEU A 353 -41.34 5.25 -15.32
CA LEU A 353 -40.75 6.44 -15.93
C LEU A 353 -40.04 6.10 -17.24
N GLU A 354 -40.05 7.05 -18.17
CA GLU A 354 -39.28 6.93 -19.41
C GLU A 354 -37.78 7.08 -19.15
N ILE A 355 -36.96 6.50 -20.04
CA ILE A 355 -35.49 6.50 -19.90
C ILE A 355 -34.95 7.93 -19.74
N VAL A 356 -35.47 8.88 -20.52
CA VAL A 356 -35.04 10.28 -20.49
C VAL A 356 -35.35 10.96 -19.15
N ASP A 357 -36.49 10.64 -18.54
CA ASP A 357 -36.90 11.22 -17.26
C ASP A 357 -36.02 10.68 -16.13
N ILE A 358 -35.68 9.39 -16.18
CA ILE A 358 -34.77 8.75 -15.22
C ILE A 358 -33.36 9.32 -15.36
N ALA A 359 -32.88 9.49 -16.59
CA ALA A 359 -31.57 10.06 -16.85
C ALA A 359 -31.43 11.49 -16.29
N ALA A 360 -32.49 12.29 -16.36
CA ALA A 360 -32.53 13.63 -15.75
C ALA A 360 -32.42 13.62 -14.21
N LEU A 361 -32.58 12.47 -13.55
CA LEU A 361 -32.38 12.32 -12.11
C LEU A 361 -30.90 12.12 -11.73
N PHE A 362 -30.01 11.84 -12.69
CA PHE A 362 -28.57 11.70 -12.45
C PHE A 362 -27.91 13.07 -12.39
N THR A 363 -28.08 13.77 -11.26
CA THR A 363 -27.54 15.12 -11.05
C THR A 363 -27.01 15.31 -9.64
N SER A 364 -26.07 16.25 -9.49
CA SER A 364 -25.53 16.66 -8.17
C SER A 364 -26.63 17.03 -7.16
N GLU A 365 -27.69 17.73 -7.60
CA GLU A 365 -28.78 18.16 -6.71
C GLU A 365 -29.54 16.96 -6.15
N VAL A 366 -29.87 15.99 -7.00
CA VAL A 366 -30.53 14.75 -6.59
C VAL A 366 -29.62 13.96 -5.65
N TYR A 367 -28.32 13.84 -5.97
CA TYR A 367 -27.35 13.14 -5.13
C TYR A 367 -27.22 13.76 -3.74
N TYR A 368 -27.26 15.10 -3.66
CA TYR A 368 -27.28 15.80 -2.39
C TYR A 368 -28.53 15.48 -1.57
N LYS A 369 -29.72 15.57 -2.17
CA LYS A 369 -30.99 15.26 -1.51
C LYS A 369 -31.10 13.80 -1.08
N LEU A 370 -30.55 12.87 -1.85
CA LEU A 370 -30.46 11.44 -1.50
C LEU A 370 -29.36 11.12 -0.47
N GLY A 371 -28.55 12.11 -0.08
CA GLY A 371 -27.47 11.95 0.90
C GLY A 371 -26.29 11.13 0.39
N TYR A 372 -25.99 11.17 -0.91
CA TYR A 372 -24.87 10.44 -1.51
C TYR A 372 -23.51 10.97 -1.05
N PHE A 373 -23.43 12.28 -0.78
CA PHE A 373 -22.22 12.95 -0.30
C PHE A 373 -21.94 12.76 1.21
N SER A 374 -22.87 12.19 1.98
CA SER A 374 -22.73 12.01 3.44
C SER A 374 -22.31 10.59 3.87
N LYS A 375 -22.06 9.70 2.91
CA LYS A 375 -21.75 8.27 3.18
C LYS A 375 -20.35 8.01 3.69
N TRP A 376 -19.41 8.95 3.58
CA TRP A 376 -18.02 8.74 3.97
C TRP A 376 -17.89 8.35 5.45
N LYS A 377 -18.43 9.17 6.35
CA LYS A 377 -18.31 8.96 7.79
C LYS A 377 -18.88 7.60 8.21
N SER A 378 -20.12 7.28 7.80
CA SER A 378 -20.74 5.99 8.14
C SER A 378 -19.95 4.79 7.59
N SER A 379 -19.32 4.94 6.41
CA SER A 379 -18.51 3.88 5.82
C SER A 379 -17.20 3.68 6.58
N VAL A 380 -16.55 4.75 7.03
CA VAL A 380 -15.35 4.69 7.88
C VAL A 380 -15.68 4.12 9.26
N ASP A 381 -16.75 4.60 9.91
CA ASP A 381 -17.20 4.12 11.21
C ASP A 381 -17.51 2.61 11.16
N TYR A 382 -18.16 2.15 10.09
CA TYR A 382 -18.42 0.74 9.86
C TYR A 382 -17.12 -0.07 9.74
N LEU A 383 -16.16 0.38 8.94
CA LEU A 383 -14.85 -0.30 8.83
C LEU A 383 -14.10 -0.34 10.17
N LEU A 384 -14.11 0.75 10.94
CA LEU A 384 -13.50 0.80 12.28
C LEU A 384 -14.13 -0.26 13.21
N GLN A 385 -15.46 -0.32 13.24
CA GLN A 385 -16.19 -1.32 14.04
C GLN A 385 -15.88 -2.75 13.59
N LEU A 386 -15.83 -2.97 12.28
CA LEU A 386 -15.57 -4.28 11.69
C LEU A 386 -14.15 -4.77 12.03
N PHE A 387 -13.14 -3.91 11.86
CA PHE A 387 -11.75 -4.24 12.22
C PHE A 387 -11.60 -4.54 13.71
N LYS A 388 -12.24 -3.74 14.57
CA LYS A 388 -12.29 -4.01 16.01
C LYS A 388 -12.91 -5.38 16.31
N SER A 389 -13.99 -5.75 15.62
CA SER A 389 -14.66 -7.05 15.81
C SER A 389 -13.80 -8.26 15.36
N CYS A 390 -12.84 -8.02 14.48
CA CYS A 390 -11.88 -9.02 13.98
C CYS A 390 -10.56 -9.02 14.76
N ASN A 391 -10.41 -8.15 15.78
CA ASN A 391 -9.15 -7.93 16.50
C ASN A 391 -8.00 -7.47 15.58
N LEU A 392 -8.31 -6.62 14.60
CA LEU A 392 -7.36 -6.01 13.66
C LEU A 392 -7.21 -4.51 13.94
N ASP A 393 -5.99 -3.99 13.81
CA ASP A 393 -5.71 -2.58 14.04
C ASP A 393 -6.03 -1.72 12.80
N ALA A 394 -7.17 -1.04 12.82
CA ALA A 394 -7.59 -0.15 11.74
C ALA A 394 -6.63 1.02 11.50
N ASN A 395 -5.80 1.42 12.47
CA ASN A 395 -4.80 2.48 12.31
C ASN A 395 -3.69 2.08 11.32
N LEU A 396 -3.43 0.78 11.18
CA LEU A 396 -2.49 0.26 10.19
C LEU A 396 -3.15 0.07 8.81
N PHE A 397 -4.49 0.07 8.72
CA PHE A 397 -5.21 -0.21 7.48
C PHE A 397 -5.75 1.05 6.80
N LEU A 398 -6.57 1.83 7.50
CA LEU A 398 -7.33 2.93 6.91
C LEU A 398 -6.44 4.03 6.33
N PRO A 399 -5.41 4.54 7.04
CA PRO A 399 -4.54 5.56 6.47
C PRO A 399 -3.80 5.05 5.22
N PHE A 400 -3.45 3.76 5.18
CA PHE A 400 -2.78 3.16 4.02
C PHE A 400 -3.69 3.22 2.79
N ILE A 401 -4.93 2.72 2.88
CA ILE A 401 -5.82 2.66 1.71
C ILE A 401 -6.37 4.03 1.30
N ILE A 402 -6.66 4.92 2.26
CA ILE A 402 -7.24 6.25 1.97
C ILE A 402 -6.24 7.11 1.19
N ARG A 403 -4.94 7.00 1.50
CA ARG A 403 -3.88 7.73 0.78
C ARG A 403 -3.75 7.31 -0.70
N GLN A 404 -4.24 6.13 -1.07
CA GLN A 404 -4.23 5.64 -2.46
C GLN A 404 -5.40 6.18 -3.30
N GLY A 405 -6.31 6.96 -2.72
CA GLY A 405 -7.46 7.52 -3.42
C GLY A 405 -8.61 6.51 -3.60
N LEU A 406 -9.08 6.31 -4.83
CA LEU A 406 -10.16 5.35 -5.11
C LEU A 406 -9.66 3.92 -4.92
N PHE A 407 -10.10 3.28 -3.84
CA PHE A 407 -9.66 1.94 -3.42
C PHE A 407 -10.71 0.83 -3.63
N MET A 408 -11.83 1.13 -4.29
CA MET A 408 -12.90 0.17 -4.57
C MET A 408 -13.30 0.22 -6.05
N TYR A 409 -13.68 -0.92 -6.61
CA TYR A 409 -14.38 -1.07 -7.90
C TYR A 409 -15.90 -1.12 -7.75
N SER A 410 -16.42 -1.52 -6.59
CA SER A 410 -17.86 -1.53 -6.26
C SER A 410 -18.03 -1.29 -4.77
N ILE A 411 -19.23 -1.48 -4.20
CA ILE A 411 -19.42 -1.35 -2.74
C ILE A 411 -18.65 -2.42 -1.94
N ASN A 412 -18.35 -3.59 -2.52
CA ASN A 412 -17.72 -4.73 -1.84
C ASN A 412 -16.57 -5.37 -2.64
N HIS A 413 -16.18 -4.78 -3.76
CA HIS A 413 -15.01 -5.17 -4.55
C HIS A 413 -13.86 -4.18 -4.32
N PRO A 414 -13.01 -4.38 -3.30
CA PRO A 414 -11.83 -3.56 -3.11
C PRO A 414 -10.76 -3.84 -4.18
N LYS A 415 -9.89 -2.87 -4.44
CA LYS A 415 -8.69 -3.06 -5.28
C LYS A 415 -7.73 -4.05 -4.64
N VAL A 416 -6.93 -4.74 -5.46
CA VAL A 416 -6.04 -5.81 -4.99
C VAL A 416 -5.11 -5.40 -3.84
N TYR A 417 -4.55 -4.18 -3.85
CA TYR A 417 -3.65 -3.73 -2.78
C TYR A 417 -4.34 -3.62 -1.40
N VAL A 418 -5.66 -3.41 -1.37
CA VAL A 418 -6.46 -3.41 -0.14
C VAL A 418 -6.55 -4.81 0.44
N LEU A 419 -6.76 -5.81 -0.42
CA LEU A 419 -6.79 -7.23 -0.02
C LEU A 419 -5.41 -7.71 0.43
N VAL A 420 -4.34 -7.30 -0.27
CA VAL A 420 -2.95 -7.56 0.14
C VAL A 420 -2.67 -6.94 1.52
N ARG A 421 -3.09 -5.70 1.76
CA ARG A 421 -2.92 -5.07 3.08
C ARG A 421 -3.67 -5.84 4.16
N LEU A 422 -4.89 -6.29 3.88
CA LEU A 422 -5.67 -7.09 4.81
C LEU A 422 -4.97 -8.44 5.12
N ALA A 423 -4.49 -9.15 4.10
CA ALA A 423 -3.75 -10.40 4.24
C ALA A 423 -2.49 -10.25 5.11
N LYS A 424 -1.74 -9.16 4.93
CA LYS A 424 -0.57 -8.84 5.78
C LYS A 424 -0.96 -8.65 7.24
N MET A 425 -2.09 -7.99 7.52
CA MET A 425 -2.58 -7.81 8.89
C MET A 425 -3.05 -9.12 9.53
N ILE A 426 -3.69 -10.00 8.75
CA ILE A 426 -4.06 -11.34 9.21
C ILE A 426 -2.81 -12.17 9.52
N ALA A 427 -1.78 -12.08 8.68
CA ALA A 427 -0.51 -12.73 8.93
C ALA A 427 0.14 -12.23 10.24
N MET A 428 0.07 -10.93 10.52
CA MET A 428 0.53 -10.39 11.81
C MET A 428 -0.26 -10.97 12.99
N GLN A 429 -1.58 -11.07 12.86
CA GLN A 429 -2.42 -11.72 13.88
C GLN A 429 -2.05 -13.19 14.08
N ALA A 430 -1.60 -13.86 13.03
CA ALA A 430 -1.07 -15.23 13.07
C ALA A 430 0.40 -15.33 13.53
N GLY A 431 0.97 -14.25 14.07
CA GLY A 431 2.30 -14.23 14.69
C GLY A 431 3.45 -13.84 13.76
N ILE A 432 3.17 -13.45 12.50
CA ILE A 432 4.20 -12.92 11.61
C ILE A 432 4.62 -11.51 12.09
N ASN A 433 5.92 -11.21 12.01
CA ASN A 433 6.45 -9.91 12.41
C ASN A 433 5.85 -8.77 11.56
N GLN A 434 5.74 -7.58 12.15
CA GLN A 434 5.24 -6.38 11.49
C GLN A 434 6.00 -5.98 10.22
N SER A 435 7.25 -6.43 10.02
CA SER A 435 7.99 -6.25 8.77
C SER A 435 7.27 -6.79 7.53
N ILE A 436 6.30 -7.71 7.69
CA ILE A 436 5.45 -8.17 6.58
C ILE A 436 4.65 -7.04 5.92
N LEU A 437 4.43 -5.93 6.63
CA LEU A 437 3.78 -4.74 6.09
C LEU A 437 4.57 -4.13 4.93
N GLU A 438 5.89 -4.26 4.95
CA GLU A 438 6.84 -3.70 3.97
C GLU A 438 7.08 -4.64 2.78
N LYS A 439 6.82 -5.95 2.92
CA LYS A 439 7.02 -6.93 1.85
C LYS A 439 6.15 -6.61 0.63
N ASP A 440 6.75 -6.45 -0.54
CA ASP A 440 5.98 -6.35 -1.77
C ASP A 440 5.33 -7.68 -2.14
N ILE A 441 4.02 -7.65 -2.40
CA ILE A 441 3.22 -8.80 -2.78
C ILE A 441 2.45 -8.39 -4.03
N ASN A 442 2.83 -8.96 -5.15
CA ASN A 442 2.20 -8.73 -6.43
C ASN A 442 1.36 -9.95 -6.81
N ILE A 443 0.03 -9.80 -6.71
CA ILE A 443 -0.93 -10.82 -7.09
C ILE A 443 -1.89 -10.23 -8.13
N ARG A 444 -2.47 -11.11 -8.96
CA ARG A 444 -3.47 -10.69 -9.94
C ARG A 444 -4.69 -10.09 -9.24
N ASP A 445 -5.17 -8.95 -9.76
CA ASP A 445 -6.45 -8.38 -9.33
C ASP A 445 -7.62 -9.20 -9.90
N GLY A 446 -8.32 -9.91 -9.02
CA GLY A 446 -9.43 -10.81 -9.38
C GLY A 446 -10.81 -10.18 -9.26
N LEU A 447 -10.93 -8.92 -8.83
CA LEU A 447 -12.22 -8.27 -8.59
C LEU A 447 -12.56 -7.20 -9.64
N THR A 448 -11.91 -7.26 -10.79
CA THR A 448 -12.03 -6.30 -11.90
C THR A 448 -13.14 -6.62 -12.90
N ASP A 449 -13.86 -7.72 -12.71
CA ASP A 449 -14.88 -8.20 -13.64
C ASP A 449 -16.18 -7.38 -13.58
N ILE A 450 -16.41 -6.72 -12.45
CA ILE A 450 -17.48 -5.74 -12.31
C ILE A 450 -16.89 -4.47 -11.70
N VAL A 451 -16.94 -3.38 -12.47
CA VAL A 451 -16.52 -2.05 -12.04
C VAL A 451 -17.70 -1.11 -12.17
N TRP A 452 -18.14 -0.60 -11.03
CA TRP A 452 -19.12 0.47 -10.96
C TRP A 452 -18.40 1.81 -11.06
N PRO A 453 -18.88 2.74 -11.88
CA PRO A 453 -18.24 4.04 -11.99
C PRO A 453 -18.48 4.87 -10.74
N VAL A 454 -17.50 5.69 -10.38
CA VAL A 454 -17.73 6.83 -9.50
C VAL A 454 -18.31 7.94 -10.36
N TYR A 455 -19.55 8.35 -10.09
CA TYR A 455 -20.20 9.41 -10.87
C TYR A 455 -19.39 10.71 -10.80
N PRO A 456 -19.35 11.51 -11.89
CA PRO A 456 -18.51 12.71 -11.96
C PRO A 456 -18.67 13.63 -10.75
N GLU A 457 -19.89 13.88 -10.31
CA GLU A 457 -20.21 14.76 -9.18
C GLU A 457 -19.71 14.20 -7.85
N ILE A 458 -19.70 12.86 -7.70
CA ILE A 458 -19.18 12.18 -6.51
C ILE A 458 -17.65 12.19 -6.52
N ALA A 459 -17.05 11.97 -7.69
CA ALA A 459 -15.60 12.06 -7.86
C ALA A 459 -15.11 13.48 -7.54
N ASP A 460 -15.77 14.50 -8.08
CA ASP A 460 -15.48 15.91 -7.83
C ASP A 460 -15.63 16.24 -6.34
N PHE A 461 -16.74 15.85 -5.71
CA PHE A 461 -16.96 16.08 -4.27
C PHE A 461 -15.88 15.47 -3.40
N TYR A 462 -15.40 14.27 -3.72
CA TYR A 462 -14.33 13.61 -2.98
C TYR A 462 -12.91 13.96 -3.45
N ALA A 463 -12.76 14.83 -4.46
CA ALA A 463 -11.51 15.18 -5.12
C ALA A 463 -10.76 13.95 -5.66
N LEU A 464 -11.48 13.03 -6.28
CA LEU A 464 -10.95 11.83 -6.92
C LEU A 464 -10.78 12.07 -8.43
N PRO A 465 -9.72 11.53 -9.06
CA PRO A 465 -9.59 11.57 -10.50
C PRO A 465 -10.57 10.58 -11.17
N GLY A 466 -11.01 10.90 -12.39
CA GLY A 466 -11.61 9.93 -13.31
C GLY A 466 -13.06 9.53 -13.00
N GLY A 467 -13.91 10.49 -12.61
CA GLY A 467 -15.36 10.23 -12.57
C GLY A 467 -15.94 9.95 -13.96
N SER A 468 -16.90 9.05 -14.05
CA SER A 468 -17.52 8.66 -15.33
C SER A 468 -18.95 8.11 -15.15
N TYR A 469 -19.60 7.84 -16.27
CA TYR A 469 -20.82 7.03 -16.34
C TYR A 469 -20.55 5.80 -17.23
N ASP A 470 -19.44 5.11 -16.97
CA ASP A 470 -19.04 3.90 -17.70
C ASP A 470 -19.06 2.70 -16.76
N TRP A 471 -20.02 1.81 -16.96
CA TRP A 471 -20.12 0.56 -16.21
C TRP A 471 -19.37 -0.55 -16.93
N LYS A 472 -18.56 -1.31 -16.19
CA LYS A 472 -17.92 -2.52 -16.71
C LYS A 472 -18.50 -3.75 -16.04
N PHE A 473 -18.87 -4.74 -16.84
CA PHE A 473 -19.39 -6.04 -16.39
C PHE A 473 -18.59 -7.20 -16.99
N TYR A 474 -19.00 -8.43 -16.64
CA TYR A 474 -18.37 -9.67 -17.08
C TYR A 474 -18.14 -9.71 -18.59
N GLY A 475 -17.04 -10.35 -19.01
CA GLY A 475 -16.66 -10.41 -20.43
C GLY A 475 -16.13 -9.09 -21.00
N ASN A 476 -15.77 -8.12 -20.13
CA ASN A 476 -15.37 -6.76 -20.51
C ASN A 476 -16.46 -5.99 -21.28
N ILE A 477 -17.74 -6.28 -21.00
CA ILE A 477 -18.84 -5.47 -21.51
C ILE A 477 -18.74 -4.09 -20.83
N ILE A 478 -18.68 -3.04 -21.64
CA ILE A 478 -18.68 -1.65 -21.18
C ILE A 478 -19.98 -1.01 -21.66
N ILE A 479 -20.71 -0.41 -20.71
CA ILE A 479 -21.92 0.36 -20.99
C ILE A 479 -21.61 1.81 -20.65
N SER A 480 -21.53 2.65 -21.68
CA SER A 480 -21.18 4.05 -21.54
C SER A 480 -22.41 4.94 -21.62
N GLY A 481 -22.54 5.84 -20.65
CA GLY A 481 -23.62 6.82 -20.56
C GLY A 481 -24.85 6.32 -19.82
N VAL A 482 -25.50 7.25 -19.11
CA VAL A 482 -26.66 6.99 -18.24
C VAL A 482 -27.83 6.37 -19.02
N ASN A 483 -28.17 6.91 -20.19
CA ASN A 483 -29.28 6.38 -21.01
C ASN A 483 -29.08 4.90 -21.39
N ASN A 484 -27.89 4.56 -21.88
CA ASN A 484 -27.56 3.19 -22.29
C ASN A 484 -27.59 2.24 -21.09
N TYR A 485 -27.16 2.71 -19.92
CA TYR A 485 -27.23 1.92 -18.69
C TYR A 485 -28.67 1.69 -18.23
N ILE A 486 -29.54 2.71 -18.29
CA ILE A 486 -30.97 2.56 -17.96
C ILE A 486 -31.63 1.57 -18.91
N GLU A 487 -31.41 1.71 -20.22
CA GLU A 487 -31.93 0.79 -21.24
C GLU A 487 -31.47 -0.65 -20.97
N TYR A 488 -30.18 -0.83 -20.70
CA TYR A 488 -29.64 -2.13 -20.31
C TYR A 488 -30.32 -2.69 -19.06
N SER A 489 -30.51 -1.87 -18.02
CA SER A 489 -31.19 -2.29 -16.79
C SER A 489 -32.63 -2.72 -17.06
N PHE A 490 -33.37 -1.96 -17.87
CA PHE A 490 -34.77 -2.22 -18.20
C PHE A 490 -34.91 -3.52 -19.01
N ASN A 491 -34.07 -3.71 -20.03
CA ASN A 491 -34.01 -4.94 -20.81
C ASN A 491 -33.73 -6.18 -19.92
N ASN A 492 -32.91 -6.02 -18.88
CA ASN A 492 -32.66 -7.10 -17.92
C ASN A 492 -33.88 -7.39 -17.02
N PHE A 493 -34.61 -6.38 -16.55
CA PHE A 493 -35.84 -6.59 -15.78
C PHE A 493 -36.92 -7.27 -16.63
N GLN A 494 -37.11 -6.80 -17.86
CA GLN A 494 -38.09 -7.35 -18.80
C GLN A 494 -37.77 -8.80 -19.19
N SER A 495 -36.51 -9.10 -19.53
CA SER A 495 -36.10 -10.47 -19.91
C SER A 495 -36.29 -11.49 -18.77
N GLN A 496 -36.21 -11.04 -17.52
CA GLN A 496 -36.49 -11.86 -16.33
C GLN A 496 -37.95 -11.82 -15.86
N ARG A 497 -38.82 -11.11 -16.60
CA ARG A 497 -40.24 -10.90 -16.23
C ARG A 497 -40.38 -10.36 -14.82
N VAL A 498 -39.53 -9.41 -14.46
CA VAL A 498 -39.61 -8.71 -13.18
C VAL A 498 -40.62 -7.57 -13.35
N GLU A 499 -41.80 -7.76 -12.77
CA GLU A 499 -42.84 -6.74 -12.76
C GLU A 499 -42.41 -5.55 -11.88
N SER A 500 -42.77 -4.33 -12.28
CA SER A 500 -42.37 -3.09 -11.59
C SER A 500 -42.82 -3.06 -10.12
N TYR A 501 -43.98 -3.65 -9.80
CA TYR A 501 -44.48 -3.75 -8.43
C TYR A 501 -43.80 -4.86 -7.60
N ASP A 502 -43.08 -5.80 -8.23
CA ASP A 502 -42.48 -6.96 -7.56
C ASP A 502 -41.01 -6.73 -7.20
N ILE A 503 -40.54 -5.49 -7.14
CA ILE A 503 -39.14 -5.16 -6.79
C ILE A 503 -39.08 -4.47 -5.44
N LYS A 504 -38.14 -4.86 -4.58
CA LYS A 504 -37.77 -4.10 -3.37
C LYS A 504 -36.26 -3.90 -3.25
N PHE A 505 -35.87 -2.80 -2.64
CA PHE A 505 -34.48 -2.51 -2.32
C PHE A 505 -34.03 -3.42 -1.18
N ARG A 506 -32.78 -3.90 -1.26
CA ARG A 506 -32.18 -4.66 -0.17
C ARG A 506 -31.42 -3.72 0.76
N GLY A 507 -31.86 -3.62 2.01
CA GLY A 507 -31.14 -2.90 3.06
C GLY A 507 -31.11 -1.39 2.89
N ARG A 508 -32.06 -0.82 2.14
CA ARG A 508 -32.24 0.64 2.00
C ARG A 508 -33.72 1.01 2.13
N ASP A 509 -33.94 2.19 2.68
CA ASP A 509 -35.26 2.79 2.80
C ASP A 509 -35.68 3.41 1.46
N GLU A 510 -36.64 2.79 0.80
CA GLU A 510 -37.22 3.26 -0.47
C GLU A 510 -37.99 4.58 -0.31
N SER A 511 -38.53 4.86 0.89
CA SER A 511 -39.35 6.05 1.12
C SER A 511 -38.56 7.35 0.92
N VAL A 512 -37.25 7.32 1.15
CA VAL A 512 -36.32 8.42 0.86
C VAL A 512 -36.32 8.75 -0.64
N TYR A 513 -36.32 7.74 -1.50
CA TYR A 513 -36.33 7.92 -2.95
C TYR A 513 -37.68 8.46 -3.42
N ASP A 514 -38.79 7.96 -2.88
CA ASP A 514 -40.09 8.52 -3.23
C ASP A 514 -40.22 9.99 -2.82
N HIS A 515 -39.73 10.35 -1.63
CA HIS A 515 -39.81 11.72 -1.12
C HIS A 515 -38.95 12.69 -1.94
N VAL A 516 -37.78 12.25 -2.39
CA VAL A 516 -36.83 13.08 -3.14
C VAL A 516 -37.15 13.10 -4.64
N LEU A 517 -37.33 11.93 -5.25
CA LEU A 517 -37.47 11.78 -6.69
C LEU A 517 -38.91 11.97 -7.17
N GLY A 518 -39.91 11.60 -6.36
CA GLY A 518 -41.32 11.70 -6.74
C GLY A 518 -41.72 13.11 -7.20
N PRO A 519 -41.46 14.16 -6.40
CA PRO A 519 -41.77 15.55 -6.80
C PRO A 519 -41.01 16.02 -8.04
N ILE A 520 -39.78 15.53 -8.25
CA ILE A 520 -38.93 15.92 -9.39
C ILE A 520 -39.45 15.26 -10.68
N ALA A 521 -39.82 13.99 -10.61
CA ALA A 521 -40.30 13.20 -11.74
C ALA A 521 -41.82 13.33 -11.98
N GLY A 522 -42.53 14.15 -11.20
CA GLY A 522 -43.98 14.31 -11.34
C GLY A 522 -44.81 13.09 -10.91
N VAL A 523 -44.22 12.16 -10.15
CA VAL A 523 -44.91 10.98 -9.61
C VAL A 523 -45.69 11.38 -8.36
N LYS A 524 -47.03 11.31 -8.43
CA LYS A 524 -47.92 11.53 -7.28
C LYS A 524 -48.11 10.21 -6.53
N LYS A 525 -47.92 10.21 -5.20
CA LYS A 525 -48.28 9.08 -4.33
C LYS A 525 -49.79 8.95 -4.18
#